data_AF-A0A934TAS7-F1
#
_entry.id   AF-A0A934TAS7-F1
#
_cell.length_a   1.000
_cell.length_b   1.000
_cell.length_c   1.000
_cell.angle_alpha   90.00
_cell.angle_beta   90.00
_cell.angle_gamma   90.00
#
_symmetry.space_group_name_H-M   'P 1'
#
loop_
_entity.id
_entity.type
_entity.pdbx_description
1 polymer ?
#
loop_
_entity_poly.entity_id
_entity_poly.type
_entity_poly.pdbx_seq_one_letter_code
_entity_poly.pdbx_strand_id
1 'polypeptide(L)'
;MIEINFQQIFIVCILLFGEYILVFCMVIADLISGCKKAKQRGELRSSYGFRRTVDKLGRYYLPLFALTIVDVMQMLAVWYLNTFHDTHIPLFPIMTLLGAIGIGIIEIKSILEKAEDKVKFERVGQLAGSIYRNKEDFSAMLEAFTKYLKEKEDS
;
A
#
# COMPACT_ATOMS: atom_id res chain seq x y z
N MET A 1 -5.41 -21.76 39.01
CA MET A 1 -4.20 -21.88 38.18
C MET A 1 -4.48 -21.10 36.91
N ILE A 2 -3.63 -20.16 36.52
CA ILE A 2 -3.80 -19.43 35.26
C ILE A 2 -3.59 -20.44 34.13
N GLU A 3 -4.67 -20.90 33.49
CA GLU A 3 -4.56 -21.76 32.31
C GLU A 3 -4.37 -20.89 31.08
N ILE A 4 -3.13 -20.81 30.62
CA ILE A 4 -2.81 -20.18 29.34
C ILE A 4 -3.25 -21.12 28.22
N ASN A 5 -4.21 -20.70 27.41
CA ASN A 5 -4.66 -21.48 26.26
C ASN A 5 -3.65 -21.35 25.10
N PHE A 6 -2.73 -22.32 25.02
CA PHE A 6 -1.70 -22.37 23.98
C PHE A 6 -2.27 -22.39 22.56
N GLN A 7 -3.44 -22.99 22.33
CA GLN A 7 -4.06 -23.01 21.00
C GLN A 7 -4.50 -21.61 20.57
N GLN A 8 -5.09 -20.83 21.49
CA GLN A 8 -5.49 -19.46 21.21
C GLN A 8 -4.29 -18.57 20.89
N ILE A 9 -3.22 -18.68 21.67
CA ILE A 9 -1.96 -17.93 21.41
C ILE A 9 -1.40 -18.32 20.04
N PHE A 10 -1.37 -19.61 19.73
CA PHE A 10 -0.88 -20.09 18.44
C PHE A 10 -1.68 -19.52 17.26
N ILE A 11 -3.01 -19.49 17.36
CA ILE A 11 -3.88 -18.89 16.35
C ILE A 11 -3.60 -17.38 16.20
N VAL A 12 -3.47 -16.65 17.31
CA VAL A 12 -3.13 -15.22 17.28
C VAL A 12 -1.77 -14.99 16.62
N CYS A 13 -0.77 -15.82 16.91
CA CYS A 13 0.54 -15.73 16.25
C CYS A 13 0.44 -15.97 14.74
N ILE A 14 -0.38 -16.92 14.29
CA ILE A 14 -0.63 -17.15 12.86
C ILE A 14 -1.31 -15.95 12.21
N LEU A 15 -2.30 -15.34 12.88
CA LEU A 15 -3.00 -14.15 12.37
C LEU A 15 -2.04 -12.97 12.20
N LEU A 16 -1.28 -12.64 13.24
CA LEU A 16 -0.26 -11.60 13.20
C LEU A 16 0.79 -11.89 12.11
N PHE A 17 1.26 -13.14 12.02
CA PHE A 17 2.18 -13.53 10.96
C PHE A 17 1.59 -13.30 9.56
N GLY A 18 0.32 -13.68 9.37
CA GLY A 18 -0.42 -13.44 8.12
C GLY A 18 -0.52 -11.97 7.74
N GLU A 19 -0.82 -11.10 8.70
CA GLU A 19 -0.91 -9.64 8.50
C GLU A 19 0.43 -9.03 8.07
N TYR A 20 1.52 -9.42 8.75
CA TYR A 20 2.87 -8.97 8.40
C TYR A 20 3.29 -9.47 7.01
N ILE A 21 3.02 -10.75 6.70
CA ILE A 21 3.30 -11.31 5.38
C ILE A 21 2.47 -10.62 4.29
N LEU A 22 1.21 -10.27 4.55
CA LEU A 22 0.37 -9.53 3.60
C LEU A 22 0.98 -8.17 3.29
N VAL A 23 1.37 -7.40 4.30
CA VAL A 23 2.03 -6.10 4.13
C VAL A 23 3.37 -6.26 3.38
N PHE A 24 4.14 -7.31 3.69
CA PHE A 24 5.36 -7.65 2.93
C PHE A 24 5.07 -7.86 1.45
N CYS A 25 4.09 -8.72 1.14
CA CYS A 25 3.70 -9.04 -0.23
C CYS A 25 3.25 -7.80 -1.01
N MET A 26 2.52 -6.87 -0.38
CA MET A 26 2.10 -5.60 -1.01
C MET A 26 3.31 -4.74 -1.39
N VAL A 27 4.29 -4.59 -0.50
CA VAL A 27 5.51 -3.82 -0.77
C VAL A 27 6.35 -4.47 -1.88
N ILE A 28 6.44 -5.80 -1.91
CA ILE A 28 7.13 -6.54 -2.96
C ILE A 28 6.40 -6.41 -4.31
N ALA A 29 5.07 -6.47 -4.32
CA ALA A 29 4.27 -6.26 -5.53
C ALA A 29 4.52 -4.87 -6.13
N ASP A 30 4.60 -3.83 -5.29
CA ASP A 30 4.95 -2.48 -5.73
C ASP A 30 6.37 -2.41 -6.33
N LEU A 31 7.35 -3.07 -5.69
CA LEU A 31 8.73 -3.14 -6.18
C LEU A 31 8.83 -3.85 -7.55
N ILE A 32 8.16 -5.00 -7.71
CA ILE A 32 8.15 -5.76 -8.96
C ILE A 32 7.51 -4.92 -10.06
N SER A 33 6.38 -4.26 -9.78
CA SER A 33 5.70 -3.36 -10.71
C SER A 33 6.61 -2.20 -11.13
N GLY A 34 7.28 -1.55 -10.18
CA GLY A 34 8.26 -0.50 -10.45
C GLY A 34 9.44 -0.98 -11.30
N CYS A 35 10.01 -2.14 -10.97
CA CYS A 35 11.12 -2.75 -11.70
C CYS A 35 10.76 -3.10 -13.15
N LYS A 36 9.59 -3.69 -13.38
CA LYS A 36 9.11 -4.05 -14.72
C LYS A 36 8.94 -2.79 -15.59
N LYS A 37 8.41 -1.70 -15.01
CA LYS A 37 8.23 -0.41 -15.68
C LYS A 37 9.58 0.26 -16.02
N ALA A 38 10.54 0.28 -15.09
CA ALA A 38 11.86 0.86 -15.34
C ALA A 38 12.59 0.15 -16.50
N LYS A 39 12.51 -1.19 -16.55
CA LYS A 39 13.07 -1.98 -17.66
C LYS A 39 12.46 -1.61 -19.02
N GLN A 40 11.14 -1.33 -19.08
CA GLN A 40 10.48 -0.92 -20.32
C GLN A 40 10.93 0.47 -20.81
N ARG A 41 11.37 1.35 -19.91
CA ARG A 41 11.79 2.72 -20.22
C ARG A 41 13.28 2.87 -20.56
N GLY A 42 14.06 1.79 -20.43
CA GLY A 42 15.51 1.82 -20.66
C GLY A 42 16.30 2.62 -19.62
N GLU A 43 15.70 2.95 -18.47
CA GLU A 43 16.37 3.66 -17.38
C GLU A 43 17.41 2.75 -16.71
N LEU A 44 18.62 3.25 -16.49
CA LEU A 44 19.68 2.53 -15.77
C LEU A 44 19.18 2.18 -14.36
N ARG A 45 19.06 0.87 -14.09
CA ARG A 45 18.70 0.32 -12.78
C ARG A 45 19.78 0.66 -11.75
N SER A 46 19.69 1.83 -11.15
CA SER A 46 20.44 2.13 -9.94
C SER A 46 19.79 1.44 -8.73
N SER A 47 20.54 1.30 -7.64
CA SER A 47 20.09 0.75 -6.36
C SER A 47 18.92 1.51 -5.71
N TYR A 48 18.47 2.60 -6.34
CA TYR A 48 17.36 3.45 -5.92
C TYR A 48 16.06 2.68 -5.65
N GLY A 49 15.69 1.72 -6.50
CA GLY A 49 14.47 0.93 -6.33
C GLY A 49 14.48 0.11 -5.03
N PHE A 50 15.62 -0.52 -4.71
CA PHE A 50 15.79 -1.28 -3.47
C PHE A 50 15.81 -0.38 -2.24
N ARG A 51 16.52 0.76 -2.29
CA ARG A 51 16.51 1.75 -1.19
C ARG A 51 15.10 2.23 -0.89
N ARG A 52 14.33 2.58 -1.92
CA ARG A 52 12.93 2.98 -1.79
C ARG A 52 12.06 1.90 -1.13
N THR A 53 12.31 0.63 -1.44
CA THR A 53 11.61 -0.49 -0.79
C THR A 53 11.98 -0.63 0.69
N VAL A 54 13.27 -0.51 1.04
CA VAL A 54 13.70 -0.52 2.45
C VAL A 54 13.05 0.64 3.22
N ASP A 55 13.01 1.83 2.63
CA ASP A 55 12.35 2.99 3.24
C ASP A 55 10.83 2.78 3.41
N LYS A 56 10.19 2.06 2.48
CA LYS A 56 8.77 1.67 2.59
C LYS A 56 8.56 0.68 3.72
N LEU A 57 9.39 -0.37 3.79
CA LEU A 57 9.33 -1.35 4.88
C LEU A 57 9.45 -0.66 6.24
N GLY A 58 10.44 0.22 6.43
CA GLY A 58 10.58 0.98 7.67
C GLY A 58 9.34 1.83 7.99
N ARG A 59 8.79 2.55 6.99
CA ARG A 59 7.61 3.39 7.16
C ARG A 59 6.32 2.63 7.48
N TYR A 60 6.19 1.38 7.06
CA TYR A 60 4.98 0.58 7.29
C TYR A 60 5.11 -0.35 8.48
N TYR A 61 6.27 -0.98 8.68
CA TYR A 61 6.47 -1.95 9.76
C TYR A 61 6.60 -1.29 11.12
N LEU A 62 7.17 -0.09 11.21
CA LEU A 62 7.28 0.62 12.48
C LEU A 62 5.89 0.95 13.09
N PRO A 63 4.95 1.60 12.37
CA PRO A 63 3.62 1.82 12.90
C PRO A 63 2.82 0.52 13.05
N LEU A 64 2.96 -0.46 12.15
CA LEU A 64 2.31 -1.76 12.29
C LEU A 64 2.73 -2.47 13.58
N PHE A 65 4.02 -2.42 13.90
CA PHE A 65 4.56 -2.95 15.17
C PHE A 65 4.03 -2.19 16.39
N ALA A 66 3.92 -0.87 16.31
CA ALA A 66 3.28 -0.10 17.38
C ALA A 66 1.82 -0.53 17.61
N LEU A 67 1.06 -0.80 16.53
CA LEU A 67 -0.31 -1.32 16.63
C LEU A 67 -0.36 -2.73 17.22
N THR A 68 0.61 -3.59 16.92
CA THR A 68 0.72 -4.92 17.55
C THR A 68 0.98 -4.83 19.05
N ILE A 69 1.76 -3.84 19.52
CA ILE A 69 1.91 -3.60 20.97
C ILE A 69 0.56 -3.21 21.59
N VAL A 70 -0.22 -2.36 20.92
CA VAL A 70 -1.57 -1.98 21.37
C VAL A 70 -2.48 -3.20 21.44
N ASP A 71 -2.45 -4.08 20.44
CA ASP A 71 -3.23 -5.33 20.45
C ASP A 71 -2.80 -6.28 21.56
N VAL A 72 -1.49 -6.39 21.86
CA VAL A 72 -1.01 -7.17 23.00
C VAL A 72 -1.65 -6.64 24.30
N MET A 73 -1.68 -5.32 24.51
CA MET A 73 -2.32 -4.73 25.69
C MET A 73 -3.83 -4.99 25.71
N GLN A 74 -4.51 -4.84 24.57
CA GLN A 74 -5.95 -5.11 24.45
C GLN A 74 -6.28 -6.58 24.69
N MET A 75 -5.48 -7.51 24.16
CA MET A 75 -5.64 -8.95 24.36
C MET A 75 -5.36 -9.36 25.81
N LEU A 76 -4.41 -8.72 26.49
CA LEU A 76 -4.20 -8.92 27.94
C LEU A 76 -5.43 -8.50 28.75
N ALA A 77 -6.06 -7.37 28.39
CA ALA A 77 -7.31 -6.93 29.02
C ALA A 77 -8.47 -7.91 28.75
N VAL A 78 -8.61 -8.40 27.51
CA VAL A 78 -9.61 -9.43 27.16
C VAL A 78 -9.36 -10.72 27.92
N TRP A 79 -8.10 -11.16 28.01
CA TRP A 79 -7.74 -12.36 28.77
C TRP A 79 -8.11 -12.22 30.25
N TYR A 80 -7.86 -11.05 30.85
CA TYR A 80 -8.28 -10.77 32.23
C TYR A 80 -9.80 -10.85 32.39
N LEU A 81 -10.56 -10.21 31.50
CA LEU A 81 -12.03 -10.25 31.54
C LEU A 81 -12.57 -11.68 31.39
N ASN A 82 -12.04 -12.44 30.44
CA ASN A 82 -12.46 -13.83 30.23
C ASN A 82 -12.12 -14.72 31.43
N THR A 83 -11.02 -14.45 32.13
CA THR A 83 -10.59 -15.26 33.28
C THR A 83 -11.39 -14.96 34.55
N PHE A 84 -11.72 -13.69 34.82
CA PHE A 84 -12.27 -13.26 36.10
C PHE A 84 -13.75 -12.85 36.07
N HIS A 85 -14.32 -12.62 34.89
CA HIS A 85 -15.68 -12.11 34.74
C HIS A 85 -16.57 -12.99 33.84
N ASP A 86 -16.23 -14.29 33.67
CA ASP A 86 -16.97 -15.26 32.84
C ASP A 86 -17.37 -14.68 31.46
N THR A 87 -16.43 -13.93 30.87
CA THR A 87 -16.60 -13.35 29.55
C THR A 87 -16.04 -14.30 28.49
N HIS A 88 -16.60 -14.29 27.29
CA HIS A 88 -16.13 -15.11 26.16
C HIS A 88 -15.82 -14.25 24.94
N ILE A 89 -14.98 -13.22 25.12
CA ILE A 89 -14.51 -12.38 24.02
C ILE A 89 -13.32 -13.07 23.32
N PRO A 90 -13.31 -13.20 21.99
CA PRO A 90 -12.18 -13.77 21.26
C PRO A 90 -10.93 -12.88 21.34
N LEU A 91 -9.76 -13.50 21.46
CA LEU A 91 -8.47 -12.82 21.34
C LEU A 91 -8.16 -12.60 19.86
N PHE A 92 -8.12 -11.34 19.43
CA PHE A 92 -7.93 -10.97 18.03
C PHE A 92 -7.17 -9.64 17.91
N PRO A 93 -6.17 -9.52 17.02
CA PRO A 93 -5.35 -8.31 16.86
C PRO A 93 -6.05 -7.26 15.98
N ILE A 94 -7.06 -6.59 16.54
CA ILE A 94 -7.93 -5.68 15.78
C ILE A 94 -7.16 -4.49 15.22
N MET A 95 -6.26 -3.88 15.99
CA MET A 95 -5.55 -2.67 15.60
C MET A 95 -4.52 -2.95 14.51
N THR A 96 -3.79 -4.05 14.61
CA THR A 96 -2.80 -4.49 13.61
C THR A 96 -3.50 -4.86 12.31
N LEU A 97 -4.66 -5.54 12.37
CA LEU A 97 -5.47 -5.81 11.18
C LEU A 97 -5.89 -4.52 10.47
N LEU A 98 -6.42 -3.55 11.21
CA LEU A 98 -6.82 -2.25 10.64
C LEU A 98 -5.62 -1.52 10.03
N GLY A 99 -4.47 -1.56 10.69
CA GLY A 99 -3.21 -1.02 10.18
C GLY A 99 -2.78 -1.68 8.87
N ALA A 100 -2.80 -3.01 8.81
CA ALA A 100 -2.44 -3.78 7.63
C ALA A 100 -3.38 -3.48 6.44
N ILE A 101 -4.69 -3.40 6.68
CA ILE A 101 -5.69 -2.99 5.67
C ILE A 101 -5.39 -1.58 5.18
N GLY A 102 -5.15 -0.62 6.08
CA GLY A 102 -4.83 0.76 5.73
C GLY A 102 -3.59 0.87 4.86
N ILE A 103 -2.52 0.15 5.21
CA ILE A 103 -1.28 0.07 4.40
C ILE A 103 -1.57 -0.54 3.03
N GLY A 104 -2.36 -1.62 2.97
CA GLY A 104 -2.76 -2.25 1.72
C GLY A 104 -3.48 -1.28 0.76
N ILE A 105 -4.41 -0.47 1.29
CA ILE A 105 -5.12 0.55 0.50
C ILE A 105 -4.15 1.60 -0.05
N ILE A 106 -3.20 2.07 0.76
CA ILE A 106 -2.18 3.06 0.34
C ILE A 106 -1.34 2.50 -0.82
N GLU A 107 -0.92 1.24 -0.74
CA GLU A 107 -0.11 0.61 -1.79
C GLU A 107 -0.91 0.38 -3.08
N ILE A 108 -2.16 -0.08 -2.98
CA ILE A 108 -3.04 -0.21 -4.15
C ILE A 108 -3.21 1.14 -4.84
N LYS A 109 -3.47 2.21 -4.08
CA LYS A 109 -3.58 3.57 -4.62
C LYS A 109 -2.29 4.01 -5.30
N SER A 110 -1.13 3.73 -4.69
CA SER A 110 0.18 4.05 -5.29
C SER A 110 0.41 3.34 -6.64
N ILE A 111 -0.05 2.10 -6.80
CA ILE A 111 0.06 1.36 -8.06
C ILE A 111 -0.82 1.98 -9.15
N LEU A 112 -2.05 2.37 -8.79
CA LEU A 112 -3.01 3.01 -9.70
C LEU A 112 -2.51 4.38 -10.18
N GLU A 113 -2.03 5.24 -9.27
CA GLU A 113 -1.45 6.55 -9.62
C GLU A 113 -0.28 6.39 -10.60
N LYS A 114 0.63 5.44 -10.34
CA LYS A 114 1.75 5.12 -11.25
C LYS A 114 1.30 4.57 -12.61
N ALA A 115 0.07 4.09 -12.75
CA ALA A 115 -0.48 3.65 -14.03
C ALA A 115 -1.06 4.84 -14.80
N GLU A 116 -1.82 5.71 -14.13
CA GLU A 116 -2.37 6.93 -14.71
C GLU A 116 -1.28 7.89 -15.20
N ASP A 117 -0.24 8.13 -14.38
CA ASP A 117 0.89 8.97 -14.75
C ASP A 117 1.56 8.48 -16.03
N LYS A 118 1.74 7.15 -16.16
CA LYS A 118 2.34 6.55 -17.36
C LYS A 118 1.51 6.88 -18.62
N VAL A 119 0.18 6.77 -18.54
CA VAL A 119 -0.71 7.08 -19.67
C VAL A 119 -0.64 8.57 -20.01
N LYS A 120 -0.59 9.45 -19.01
CA LYS A 120 -0.48 10.90 -19.21
C LYS A 120 0.83 11.27 -19.93
N PHE A 121 1.96 10.71 -19.49
CA PHE A 121 3.26 10.92 -20.15
C PHE A 121 3.30 10.40 -21.58
N GLU A 122 2.77 9.21 -21.87
CA GLU A 122 2.70 8.67 -23.23
C GLU A 122 1.86 9.56 -24.15
N ARG A 123 0.71 10.06 -23.67
CA ARG A 123 -0.16 10.96 -24.43
C ARG A 123 0.49 12.30 -24.71
N VAL A 124 1.20 12.89 -23.74
CA VAL A 124 1.99 14.12 -23.94
C VAL A 124 3.12 13.90 -24.94
N GLY A 125 3.80 12.76 -24.90
CA GLY A 125 4.84 12.42 -25.88
C GLY A 125 4.30 12.25 -27.30
N GLN A 126 3.14 11.61 -27.46
CA GLN A 126 2.45 11.49 -28.75
C GLN A 126 2.02 12.85 -29.30
N LEU A 127 1.44 13.71 -28.45
CA LEU A 127 1.12 15.09 -28.78
C LEU A 127 2.37 15.86 -29.20
N ALA A 128 3.46 15.79 -28.43
CA ALA A 128 4.72 16.45 -28.77
C ALA A 128 5.28 15.98 -30.13
N GLY A 129 5.20 14.67 -30.41
CA GLY A 129 5.61 14.09 -31.69
C GLY A 129 4.71 14.49 -32.87
N SER A 130 3.40 14.68 -32.66
CA SER A 130 2.48 15.15 -33.70
C SER A 130 2.60 16.64 -33.99
N ILE A 131 2.95 17.49 -33.00
CA ILE A 131 3.28 18.92 -33.22
C ILE A 131 4.45 19.10 -34.15
N TYR A 132 5.50 18.28 -33.99
CA TYR A 132 6.64 18.30 -34.89
C TYR A 132 6.23 17.99 -36.34
N ARG A 133 5.13 17.24 -36.52
CA ARG A 133 4.56 16.92 -37.83
C ARG A 133 3.54 17.95 -38.35
N ASN A 134 2.79 18.66 -37.50
CA ASN A 134 1.82 19.69 -37.92
C ASN A 134 1.55 20.72 -36.80
N LYS A 135 1.90 21.99 -37.02
CA LYS A 135 1.84 23.08 -36.02
C LYS A 135 0.41 23.60 -35.72
N GLU A 136 -0.54 23.43 -36.62
CA GLU A 136 -1.87 24.07 -36.52
C GLU A 136 -2.88 23.28 -35.66
N ASP A 137 -2.72 21.96 -35.54
CA ASP A 137 -3.67 21.07 -34.83
C ASP A 137 -3.44 21.03 -33.29
N PHE A 138 -2.29 21.53 -32.86
CA PHE A 138 -1.84 21.45 -31.45
C PHE A 138 -2.69 22.31 -30.51
N SER A 139 -3.05 23.52 -30.91
CA SER A 139 -3.77 24.47 -30.04
C SER A 139 -5.18 23.96 -29.73
N ALA A 140 -5.88 23.45 -30.75
CA ALA A 140 -7.24 22.92 -30.59
C ALA A 140 -7.26 21.65 -29.73
N MET A 141 -6.27 20.76 -29.90
CA MET A 141 -6.19 19.51 -29.14
C MET A 141 -5.68 19.73 -27.70
N LEU A 142 -4.78 20.70 -27.47
CA LEU A 142 -4.36 21.12 -26.13
C LEU A 142 -5.51 21.72 -25.33
N GLU A 143 -6.35 22.56 -25.95
CA GLU A 143 -7.54 23.11 -25.31
C GLU A 143 -8.53 22.02 -24.94
N ALA A 144 -8.78 21.05 -25.83
CA ALA A 144 -9.61 19.89 -25.51
C ALA A 144 -9.04 19.06 -24.36
N PHE A 145 -7.71 18.90 -24.31
CA PHE A 145 -7.03 18.14 -23.27
C PHE A 145 -6.98 18.86 -21.92
N THR A 146 -6.70 20.16 -21.92
CA THR A 146 -6.74 20.99 -20.71
C THR A 146 -8.16 21.13 -20.17
N LYS A 147 -9.17 21.20 -21.04
CA LYS A 147 -10.58 21.14 -20.64
C LYS A 147 -10.92 19.80 -19.98
N TYR A 148 -10.51 18.68 -20.57
CA TYR A 148 -10.73 17.34 -20.01
C TYR A 148 -10.01 17.13 -18.66
N LEU A 149 -8.83 17.74 -18.48
CA LEU A 149 -8.10 17.70 -17.21
C LEU A 149 -8.76 18.57 -16.14
N LYS A 150 -9.26 19.76 -16.49
CA LYS A 150 -10.01 20.63 -15.57
C LYS A 150 -11.32 20.00 -15.11
N GLU A 151 -12.06 19.38 -16.02
CA GLU A 151 -13.37 18.76 -15.73
C GLU A 151 -13.23 17.56 -14.77
N LYS A 152 -12.05 16.92 -14.73
CA LYS A 152 -11.71 15.83 -13.82
C LYS A 152 -11.15 16.31 -12.45
N GLU A 153 -10.84 17.60 -12.32
CA GLU A 153 -10.35 18.22 -11.07
C GLU A 153 -11.52 18.75 -10.22
N ASP A 154 -12.68 19.01 -10.84
CA ASP A 154 -13.92 19.50 -10.21
C ASP A 154 -14.96 18.39 -9.89
N SER A 155 -14.62 17.11 -10.06
CA SER A 155 -15.47 15.93 -9.76
C SER A 155 -14.85 15.04 -8.68
#